data_AF-I3T6W1-F1
#
_entry.id   AF-I3T6W1-F1
#
_cell.length_a   1.000
_cell.length_b   1.000
_cell.length_c   1.000
_cell.angle_alpha   90.00
_cell.angle_beta   90.00
_cell.angle_gamma   90.00
#
_symmetry.space_group_name_H-M   'P 1'
#
loop_
_entity.id
_entity.type
_entity.pdbx_description
1 polymer ?
#
loop_
_entity_poly.entity_id
_entity_poly.type
_entity_poly.pdbx_seq_one_letter_code
_entity_poly.pdbx_strand_id
1 'polypeptide(L)'
;MNPLPLIFITLVIAATISVPVSHCRIMQLKGTNLIEETCKQTPHHDLCIHYLKSDPQSSKKDVTGLALIMINTMKTQANNALDKIHHLLLQGSSEPALKQALNECAGRYRAIVEADVAQANAGLQKGDPKFC
;
A
#
# COMPACT_ATOMS: atom_id res chain seq x y z
N MET A 1 32.14 24.75 -56.64
CA MET A 1 31.23 24.19 -55.62
C MET A 1 31.93 24.28 -54.28
N ASN A 2 31.42 25.08 -53.35
CA ASN A 2 32.10 25.38 -52.09
C ASN A 2 31.89 24.20 -51.12
N PRO A 3 32.94 23.57 -50.55
CA PRO A 3 32.80 22.38 -49.70
C PRO A 3 32.43 22.71 -48.25
N LEU A 4 32.51 23.99 -47.86
CA LEU A 4 32.13 24.50 -46.54
C LEU A 4 30.78 23.96 -45.99
N PRO A 5 29.65 24.02 -46.73
CA PRO A 5 28.37 23.55 -46.23
C PRO A 5 28.36 22.05 -45.92
N LEU A 6 29.09 21.23 -46.69
CA LEU A 6 29.19 19.78 -46.44
C LEU A 6 29.96 19.50 -45.13
N ILE A 7 30.99 20.29 -44.83
CA ILE A 7 31.76 20.19 -43.58
C ILE A 7 30.90 20.60 -42.37
N PHE A 8 30.07 21.64 -42.51
CA PHE A 8 29.12 22.03 -41.46
C PHE A 8 28.07 20.93 -41.22
N ILE A 9 27.56 20.30 -42.28
CA ILE A 9 26.57 19.22 -42.18
C ILE A 9 27.18 17.99 -41.47
N THR A 10 28.42 17.60 -41.80
CA THR A 10 29.07 16.45 -41.15
C THR A 10 29.39 16.70 -39.67
N LEU A 11 29.80 17.91 -39.29
CA LEU A 11 30.04 18.28 -37.89
C LEU A 11 28.75 18.25 -37.04
N VAL A 12 27.63 18.73 -37.59
CA VAL A 12 26.33 18.71 -36.90
C VAL A 12 25.84 17.27 -36.67
N ILE A 13 26.00 16.39 -37.66
CA ILE A 13 25.60 14.97 -37.51
C ILE A 13 26.45 14.27 -36.45
N ALA A 14 27.77 14.47 -36.45
CA ALA A 14 28.68 13.89 -35.46
C ALA A 14 28.37 14.32 -34.02
N ALA A 15 27.92 15.56 -33.82
CA ALA A 15 27.55 16.09 -32.50
C ALA A 15 26.25 15.49 -31.92
N THR A 16 25.38 14.91 -32.75
CA THR A 16 24.11 14.30 -32.28
C THR A 16 24.27 12.85 -31.81
N ILE A 17 25.37 12.18 -32.15
CA ILE A 17 25.63 10.75 -31.84
C ILE A 17 26.17 10.57 -30.41
N SER A 18 26.60 11.65 -29.73
CA SER A 18 27.16 11.59 -28.37
C SER A 18 26.11 11.71 -27.25
N VAL A 19 24.81 11.81 -27.55
CA VAL A 19 23.77 11.74 -26.53
C VAL A 19 23.44 10.27 -26.28
N PRO A 20 23.75 9.67 -25.10
CA PRO A 20 23.30 8.34 -24.80
C PRO A 20 21.77 8.33 -24.70
N VAL A 21 21.09 7.90 -25.78
CA VAL A 21 19.69 7.50 -25.80
C VAL A 21 19.58 6.20 -25.03
N SER A 22 19.68 6.29 -23.71
CA SER A 22 19.34 5.23 -22.75
C SER A 22 19.26 5.82 -21.34
N HIS A 23 18.50 6.90 -21.18
CA HIS A 23 17.80 7.11 -19.93
C HIS A 23 16.45 6.43 -20.09
N CYS A 24 16.42 5.13 -19.79
CA CYS A 24 15.22 4.55 -19.23
C CYS A 24 14.93 5.40 -17.98
N ARG A 25 14.06 6.41 -18.11
CA ARG A 25 13.43 7.01 -16.93
C ARG A 25 12.46 5.96 -16.39
N ILE A 26 13.01 4.89 -15.81
CA ILE A 26 12.49 4.45 -14.53
C ILE A 26 12.51 5.74 -13.73
N MET A 27 11.34 6.26 -13.37
CA MET A 27 11.28 7.22 -12.29
C MET A 27 12.00 6.56 -11.13
N GLN A 28 13.30 6.84 -10.97
CA GLN A 28 13.94 6.70 -9.70
C GLN A 28 13.16 7.66 -8.83
N LEU A 29 12.19 7.12 -8.11
CA LEU A 29 11.59 7.69 -6.92
C LEU A 29 12.71 7.81 -5.86
N LYS A 30 13.78 8.54 -6.19
CA LYS A 30 14.85 8.93 -5.30
C LYS A 30 14.48 10.32 -4.83
N GLY A 31 13.81 10.38 -3.69
CA GLY A 31 13.67 11.61 -2.93
C GLY A 31 12.45 11.70 -2.04
N THR A 32 11.40 10.93 -2.33
CA THR A 32 10.17 10.96 -1.53
C THR A 32 9.97 9.61 -0.85
N ASN A 33 9.79 9.66 0.46
CA ASN A 33 9.45 8.47 1.25
C ASN A 33 8.12 7.92 0.71
N LEU A 34 8.13 6.77 0.03
CA LEU A 34 6.92 6.17 -0.57
C LEU A 34 5.79 6.00 0.46
N ILE A 35 6.14 5.74 1.72
CA ILE A 35 5.19 5.69 2.83
C ILE A 35 4.48 7.04 3.00
N GLU A 36 5.22 8.14 2.96
CA GLU A 36 4.67 9.50 3.06
C GLU A 36 3.72 9.82 1.90
N GLU A 37 4.12 9.50 0.67
CA GLU A 37 3.29 9.74 -0.51
C GLU A 37 2.00 8.93 -0.45
N THR A 38 2.10 7.67 -0.03
CA THR A 38 0.95 6.78 0.13
C THR A 38 0.02 7.30 1.23
N CYS A 39 0.56 7.62 2.41
CA CYS A 39 -0.24 8.06 3.55
C CYS A 39 -0.90 9.42 3.34
N LYS A 40 -0.33 10.31 2.52
CA LYS A 40 -0.96 11.59 2.14
C LYS A 40 -2.26 11.41 1.36
N GLN A 41 -2.45 10.25 0.71
CA GLN A 41 -3.68 9.93 -0.01
C GLN A 41 -4.74 9.27 0.89
N THR A 42 -4.46 9.11 2.19
CA THR A 42 -5.39 8.49 3.14
C THR A 42 -6.12 9.54 3.98
N PRO A 43 -7.36 9.26 4.43
CA PRO A 43 -8.07 10.16 5.35
C PRO A 43 -7.38 10.36 6.70
N HIS A 44 -6.48 9.44 7.09
CA HIS A 44 -5.81 9.43 8.38
C HIS A 44 -4.29 9.26 8.21
N HIS A 45 -3.65 10.32 7.71
CA HIS A 45 -2.22 10.35 7.41
C HIS A 45 -1.34 9.78 8.54
N ASP A 46 -1.45 10.34 9.75
CA ASP A 46 -0.54 9.98 10.85
C ASP A 46 -0.75 8.53 11.32
N LEU A 47 -1.99 8.05 11.28
CA LEU A 47 -2.31 6.66 11.59
C LEU A 47 -1.74 5.70 10.54
N CYS A 48 -1.81 6.07 9.26
CA CYS A 48 -1.17 5.32 8.18
C CYS A 48 0.35 5.25 8.39
N ILE A 49 1.00 6.38 8.69
CA ILE A 49 2.44 6.43 8.97
C ILE A 49 2.79 5.53 10.15
N HIS A 50 2.02 5.62 11.24
CA HIS A 50 2.22 4.81 12.44
C HIS A 50 2.19 3.31 12.13
N TYR A 51 1.15 2.86 11.43
CA TYR A 51 1.00 1.43 11.11
C TYR A 51 2.06 0.94 10.13
N LEU A 52 2.35 1.66 9.06
CA LEU A 52 3.36 1.23 8.09
C LEU A 52 4.76 1.20 8.71
N LYS A 53 5.15 2.24 9.48
CA LYS A 53 6.48 2.28 10.11
C LYS A 53 6.66 1.28 11.25
N SER A 54 5.58 0.69 11.77
CA SER A 54 5.66 -0.40 12.74
C SER A 54 6.25 -1.68 12.14
N ASP A 55 6.17 -1.85 10.81
CA ASP A 55 6.90 -2.90 10.11
C ASP A 55 8.29 -2.39 9.69
N PRO A 56 9.39 -3.00 10.18
CA PRO A 56 10.75 -2.55 9.87
C PRO A 56 11.15 -2.71 8.40
N GLN A 57 10.45 -3.55 7.63
CA GLN A 57 10.68 -3.74 6.19
C GLN A 57 9.86 -2.78 5.32
N SER A 58 8.92 -2.02 5.87
CA SER A 58 8.05 -1.09 5.13
C SER A 58 8.83 -0.13 4.22
N SER A 59 9.96 0.40 4.69
CA SER A 59 10.83 1.30 3.92
C SER A 59 11.41 0.70 2.63
N LYS A 60 11.37 -0.63 2.49
CA LYS A 60 11.90 -1.36 1.33
C LYS A 60 10.80 -1.92 0.42
N LYS A 61 9.52 -1.70 0.77
CA LYS A 61 8.38 -2.21 0.01
C LYS A 61 7.95 -1.21 -1.07
N ASP A 62 7.42 -1.75 -2.15
CA ASP A 62 6.61 -0.99 -3.11
C ASP A 62 5.18 -0.80 -2.58
N VAL A 63 4.32 -0.15 -3.36
CA VAL A 63 2.93 0.13 -2.96
C VAL A 63 2.16 -1.15 -2.64
N THR A 64 2.35 -2.22 -3.42
CA THR A 64 1.74 -3.54 -3.15
C THR A 64 2.20 -4.11 -1.83
N GLY A 65 3.50 -4.04 -1.53
CA GLY A 65 4.05 -4.48 -0.25
C GLY A 65 3.57 -3.64 0.93
N LEU A 66 3.40 -2.32 0.76
CA LEU A 66 2.79 -1.45 1.78
C LEU A 66 1.31 -1.79 2.02
N ALA A 67 0.56 -2.08 0.95
CA ALA A 67 -0.83 -2.52 1.05
C ALA A 67 -0.96 -3.86 1.80
N LEU A 68 -0.08 -4.83 1.51
CA LEU A 68 -0.03 -6.10 2.25
C LEU A 68 0.27 -5.91 3.74
N ILE A 69 1.19 -4.99 4.08
CA ILE A 69 1.46 -4.64 5.49
C ILE A 69 0.18 -4.11 6.14
N MET A 70 -0.52 -3.17 5.51
CA MET A 70 -1.75 -2.60 6.06
C MET A 70 -2.88 -3.63 6.20
N ILE A 71 -3.06 -4.53 5.23
CA ILE A 71 -4.05 -5.63 5.31
C ILE A 71 -3.73 -6.55 6.49
N ASN A 72 -2.45 -6.89 6.70
CA ASN A 72 -2.05 -7.69 7.86
C ASN A 72 -2.28 -6.94 9.17
N THR A 73 -2.03 -5.63 9.22
CA THR A 73 -2.37 -4.78 10.37
C THR A 73 -3.88 -4.80 10.63
N MET A 74 -4.72 -4.64 9.61
CA MET A 74 -6.18 -4.73 9.75
C MET A 74 -6.62 -6.08 10.31
N LYS A 75 -6.05 -7.18 9.81
CA LYS A 75 -6.31 -8.53 10.32
C LYS A 75 -5.98 -8.63 11.81
N THR A 76 -4.81 -8.13 12.22
CA THR A 76 -4.39 -8.11 13.62
C THR A 76 -5.35 -7.30 14.49
N GLN A 77 -5.73 -6.09 14.06
CA GLN A 77 -6.66 -5.26 14.82
C GLN A 77 -8.07 -5.88 14.91
N ALA A 78 -8.53 -6.52 13.84
CA ALA A 78 -9.80 -7.24 13.83
C ALA A 78 -9.80 -8.44 14.81
N ASN A 79 -8.70 -9.20 14.86
CA ASN A 79 -8.53 -10.27 15.85
C ASN A 79 -8.49 -9.73 17.29
N ASN A 80 -7.74 -8.64 17.53
CA ASN A 80 -7.71 -8.00 18.85
C ASN A 80 -9.12 -7.54 19.29
N ALA A 81 -9.91 -7.01 18.35
CA ALA A 81 -11.29 -6.62 18.61
C ALA A 81 -12.17 -7.84 18.93
N LEU A 82 -12.03 -8.96 18.19
CA LEU A 82 -12.72 -10.22 18.50
C LEU A 82 -12.38 -10.73 19.90
N ASP A 83 -11.10 -10.75 20.26
CA ASP A 83 -10.66 -11.19 21.58
C ASP A 83 -11.25 -10.31 22.68
N LYS A 84 -11.29 -8.99 22.46
CA LYS A 84 -11.93 -8.06 23.39
C LYS A 84 -13.43 -8.30 23.51
N ILE A 85 -14.13 -8.54 22.40
CA ILE A 85 -15.56 -8.84 22.39
C ILE A 85 -15.83 -10.15 23.15
N HIS A 86 -15.05 -11.20 22.92
CA HIS A 86 -15.17 -12.46 23.65
C HIS A 86 -14.97 -12.25 25.15
N HIS A 87 -13.97 -11.48 25.56
CA HIS A 87 -13.76 -11.13 26.96
C HIS A 87 -14.97 -10.39 27.56
N LEU A 88 -15.53 -9.40 26.85
CA LEU A 88 -16.72 -8.67 27.30
C LEU A 88 -17.97 -9.57 27.43
N LEU A 89 -18.11 -10.54 26.54
CA LEU A 89 -19.18 -11.55 26.61
C LEU A 89 -19.00 -12.47 27.83
N LEU A 90 -17.77 -12.86 28.15
CA LEU A 90 -17.44 -13.71 29.31
C LEU A 90 -17.58 -13.00 30.66
N GLN A 91 -17.30 -11.69 30.71
CA GLN A 91 -17.40 -10.89 31.93
C GLN A 91 -18.85 -10.65 32.42
N GLY A 92 -19.85 -11.21 31.74
CA GLY A 92 -21.22 -11.19 32.22
C GLY A 92 -21.95 -9.91 31.84
N SER A 93 -22.15 -9.70 30.53
CA SER A 93 -23.21 -8.79 30.08
C SER A 93 -24.57 -9.41 30.43
N SER A 94 -25.09 -9.12 31.63
CA SER A 94 -26.44 -9.54 32.06
C SER A 94 -27.54 -8.87 31.24
N GLU A 95 -27.22 -7.77 30.55
CA GLU A 95 -28.12 -7.06 29.65
C GLU A 95 -28.24 -7.80 28.30
N PRO A 96 -29.44 -8.31 27.94
CA PRO A 96 -29.62 -9.05 26.70
C PRO A 96 -29.29 -8.24 25.44
N ALA A 97 -29.62 -6.94 25.45
CA ALA A 97 -29.36 -6.04 24.33
C ALA A 97 -27.86 -5.86 24.08
N LEU A 98 -27.07 -5.67 25.15
CA LEU A 98 -25.61 -5.60 25.04
C LEU A 98 -25.01 -6.90 24.51
N LYS A 99 -25.48 -8.06 25.00
CA LYS A 99 -25.02 -9.36 24.52
C LYS A 99 -25.32 -9.56 23.03
N GLN A 100 -26.51 -9.16 22.58
CA GLN A 100 -26.86 -9.22 21.16
C GLN A 100 -25.93 -8.32 20.32
N ALA A 101 -25.74 -7.06 20.73
CA ALA A 101 -24.87 -6.13 20.02
C ALA A 101 -23.42 -6.66 19.93
N LEU A 102 -22.88 -7.21 21.02
CA LEU A 102 -21.54 -7.80 21.03
C LEU A 102 -21.44 -9.01 20.08
N ASN A 103 -22.45 -9.86 20.00
CA ASN A 103 -22.47 -10.98 19.05
C ASN A 103 -22.54 -10.50 17.60
N GLU A 104 -23.31 -9.45 17.31
CA GLU A 104 -23.36 -8.83 15.98
C GLU A 104 -21.99 -8.24 15.61
N CYS A 105 -21.32 -7.56 16.54
CA CYS A 105 -19.94 -7.09 16.36
C CYS A 105 -18.98 -8.26 16.08
N ALA A 106 -19.08 -9.34 16.85
CA ALA A 106 -18.24 -10.54 16.62
C ALA A 106 -18.46 -11.13 15.23
N GLY A 107 -19.71 -11.18 14.76
CA GLY A 107 -20.04 -11.62 13.40
C GLY A 107 -19.37 -10.76 12.33
N ARG A 108 -19.42 -9.43 12.47
CA ARG A 108 -18.80 -8.48 11.53
C ARG A 108 -17.28 -8.61 11.51
N TYR A 109 -16.63 -8.65 12.66
CA TYR A 109 -15.16 -8.79 12.72
C TYR A 109 -14.69 -10.15 12.20
N ARG A 110 -15.47 -11.22 12.41
CA ARG A 110 -15.19 -12.53 11.80
C ARG A 110 -15.25 -12.44 10.27
N ALA A 111 -16.26 -11.78 9.71
CA ALA A 111 -16.35 -11.56 8.26
C ALA A 111 -15.14 -10.78 7.71
N ILE A 112 -14.67 -9.74 8.43
CA ILE A 112 -13.46 -9.01 8.06
C ILE A 112 -12.25 -9.95 7.97
N VAL A 113 -12.04 -10.79 8.99
CA VAL A 113 -10.87 -11.68 9.08
C VAL A 113 -10.94 -12.82 8.05
N GLU A 114 -12.10 -13.44 7.88
CA GLU A 114 -12.28 -14.66 7.10
C GLU A 114 -12.58 -14.39 5.62
N ALA A 115 -13.28 -13.30 5.31
CA ALA A 115 -13.67 -12.94 3.95
C ALA A 115 -12.90 -11.74 3.42
N ASP A 116 -13.06 -10.56 4.03
CA ASP A 116 -12.57 -9.30 3.43
C ASP A 116 -11.03 -9.29 3.31
N VAL A 117 -10.32 -9.67 4.37
CA VAL A 117 -8.86 -9.77 4.38
C VAL A 117 -8.37 -10.84 3.40
N ALA A 118 -9.07 -11.98 3.30
CA ALA A 118 -8.70 -13.04 2.38
C ALA A 118 -8.86 -12.59 0.92
N GLN A 119 -9.97 -11.90 0.63
CA GLN A 119 -10.26 -11.34 -0.67
C GLN A 119 -9.26 -10.25 -1.07
N ALA A 120 -8.95 -9.31 -0.17
CA ALA A 120 -7.98 -8.24 -0.42
C ALA A 120 -6.58 -8.80 -0.73
N ASN A 121 -6.14 -9.80 0.04
CA ASN A 121 -4.86 -10.48 -0.23
C ASN A 121 -4.85 -11.17 -1.60
N ALA A 122 -5.93 -11.87 -1.96
CA ALA A 122 -6.05 -12.51 -3.27
C ALA A 122 -6.08 -11.50 -4.42
N GLY A 123 -6.74 -10.36 -4.23
CA GLY A 123 -6.78 -9.25 -5.21
C GLY A 123 -5.39 -8.70 -5.48
N LEU A 124 -4.61 -8.40 -4.43
CA LEU A 124 -3.24 -7.91 -4.58
C LEU A 124 -2.32 -8.93 -5.28
N GLN A 125 -2.43 -10.22 -4.93
CA GLN A 125 -1.61 -11.26 -5.56
C GLN A 125 -1.91 -11.47 -7.05
N LYS A 126 -3.16 -11.22 -7.46
CA LYS A 126 -3.59 -11.33 -8.86
C LYS A 126 -3.39 -10.04 -9.65
N GLY A 127 -2.98 -8.95 -9.01
CA GLY A 127 -2.91 -7.63 -9.62
C GLY A 127 -4.29 -7.06 -9.99
N ASP A 128 -5.35 -7.53 -9.33
CA ASP A 128 -6.72 -7.02 -9.48
C ASP A 128 -7.13 -6.26 -8.21
N PRO A 129 -6.74 -4.97 -8.08
CA PRO A 129 -6.99 -4.17 -6.89
C PRO A 129 -8.46 -3.75 -6.75
N LYS A 130 -9.36 -4.17 -7.64
CA LYS A 130 -10.80 -3.82 -7.58
C LYS A 130 -11.48 -4.28 -6.28
N PHE A 131 -10.83 -5.19 -5.55
CA PHE A 131 -11.30 -5.76 -4.29
C PHE A 131 -10.44 -5.40 -3.08
N CYS A 132 -9.58 -4.38 -3.22
CA CYS A 132 -8.89 -3.73 -2.12
C CYS A 132 -9.68 -2.54 -1.58
#